data_AF-A0A1C3NZ91-F1
#
_entry.id   AF-A0A1C3NZ91-F1
#
_cell.length_a   1.000
_cell.length_b   1.000
_cell.length_c   1.000
_cell.angle_alpha   90.00
_cell.angle_beta   90.00
_cell.angle_gamma   90.00
#
_symmetry.space_group_name_H-M   'P 1'
#
loop_
_entity.id
_entity.type
_entity.pdbx_description
1 polymer ?
#
loop_
_entity_poly.entity_id
_entity_poly.type
_entity_poly.pdbx_seq_one_letter_code
_entity_poly.pdbx_strand_id
1 'polypeptide(L)'
;MLAERRVAATFCVIGEHAAKHPELIRRIAAEGHGLANHTMTHRDLSRCEPGEVRREISDANTIIRTVCPQACVHYLQTPYSAWTSEARAAALFGLEPLNWSVIRATGRVPA
;
A
#
# COMPACT_ATOMS: atom_id res chain seq x y z
N MET A 1 -9.38 18.08 -7.55
CA MET A 1 -10.41 17.01 -7.56
C MET A 1 -10.81 16.48 -6.18
N LEU A 2 -9.97 15.75 -5.42
CA LEU A 2 -10.41 15.18 -4.12
C LEU A 2 -10.68 16.26 -3.06
N ALA A 3 -9.75 17.21 -2.90
CA ALA A 3 -9.90 18.34 -1.98
C ALA A 3 -11.13 19.21 -2.30
N GLU A 4 -11.32 19.57 -3.58
CA GLU A 4 -12.49 20.33 -4.06
C GLU A 4 -13.82 19.62 -3.74
N ARG A 5 -13.82 18.29 -3.79
CA ARG A 5 -15.00 17.46 -3.55
C ARG A 5 -15.15 17.05 -2.08
N ARG A 6 -14.17 17.38 -1.22
CA ARG A 6 -14.12 17.00 0.20
C ARG A 6 -14.32 15.50 0.42
N VAL A 7 -13.72 14.68 -0.44
CA VAL A 7 -13.77 13.22 -0.35
C VAL A 7 -12.43 12.69 0.15
N ALA A 8 -12.47 11.88 1.20
CA ALA A 8 -11.31 11.12 1.66
C ALA A 8 -11.12 9.87 0.78
N ALA A 9 -9.87 9.53 0.50
CA ALA A 9 -9.49 8.30 -0.19
C ALA A 9 -8.37 7.60 0.58
N THR A 10 -8.18 6.31 0.33
CA THR A 10 -7.03 5.54 0.82
C THR A 10 -6.06 5.35 -0.35
N PHE A 11 -4.80 5.71 -0.15
CA PHE A 11 -3.73 5.55 -1.12
C PHE A 11 -2.89 4.31 -0.76
N CYS A 12 -2.81 3.37 -1.68
CA CYS A 12 -1.98 2.17 -1.53
C CYS A 12 -0.55 2.49 -2.01
N VAL A 13 0.38 2.55 -1.06
CA VAL A 13 1.70 3.12 -1.25
C VAL A 13 2.77 2.03 -1.35
N ILE A 14 3.59 2.13 -2.40
CA ILE A 14 4.79 1.32 -2.57
C ILE A 14 5.90 1.92 -1.68
N GLY A 15 6.56 1.09 -0.87
CA GLY A 15 7.58 1.55 0.08
C GLY A 15 8.74 2.31 -0.58
N GLU A 16 9.23 1.86 -1.73
CA GLU A 16 10.24 2.60 -2.50
C GLU A 16 9.80 4.01 -2.89
N HIS A 17 8.53 4.20 -3.27
CA HIS A 17 8.00 5.52 -3.60
C HIS A 17 7.83 6.38 -2.36
N ALA A 18 7.45 5.79 -1.22
CA ALA A 18 7.41 6.51 0.05
C ALA A 18 8.79 7.03 0.46
N ALA A 19 9.84 6.22 0.28
CA ALA A 19 11.22 6.63 0.54
C ALA A 19 11.69 7.75 -0.39
N LYS A 20 11.32 7.70 -1.68
CA LYS A 20 11.70 8.71 -2.68
C LYS A 20 10.93 10.02 -2.55
N HIS A 21 9.68 9.96 -2.08
CA HIS A 21 8.75 11.10 -2.04
C HIS A 21 8.07 11.28 -0.68
N PRO A 22 8.84 11.44 0.42
CA PRO A 22 8.28 11.50 1.76
C PRO A 22 7.36 12.70 1.98
N GLU A 23 7.57 13.81 1.25
CA GLU A 23 6.72 14.99 1.23
C GLU A 23 5.31 14.69 0.70
N LEU A 24 5.20 13.84 -0.31
CA LEU A 24 3.91 13.44 -0.87
C LEU A 24 3.13 12.59 0.14
N ILE A 25 3.81 11.67 0.81
CA ILE A 25 3.19 10.82 1.85
C ILE A 25 2.64 11.66 3.00
N ARG A 26 3.44 12.62 3.49
CA ARG A 26 3.00 13.56 4.53
C ARG A 26 1.84 14.42 4.07
N ARG A 27 1.85 14.88 2.81
CA ARG A 27 0.76 15.68 2.26
C ARG A 27 -0.55 14.89 2.21
N ILE A 28 -0.51 13.65 1.71
CA ILE A 28 -1.68 12.76 1.67
C ILE A 28 -2.29 12.62 3.07
N ALA A 29 -1.46 12.32 4.08
CA ALA A 29 -1.95 12.20 5.46
C ALA A 29 -2.48 13.54 6.02
N ALA A 30 -1.80 14.65 5.77
CA ALA A 30 -2.21 15.98 6.24
C ALA A 30 -3.53 16.47 5.60
N GLU A 31 -3.82 16.02 4.37
CA GLU A 31 -5.07 16.28 3.66
C GLU A 31 -6.23 15.38 4.12
N GLY A 32 -6.01 14.52 5.13
CA GLY A 32 -7.04 13.66 5.72
C GLY A 32 -7.29 12.37 4.94
N HIS A 33 -6.36 11.95 4.10
CA HIS A 33 -6.44 10.71 3.34
C HIS A 33 -5.78 9.54 4.11
N GLY A 34 -6.28 8.33 3.87
CA GLY A 34 -5.72 7.10 4.43
C GLY A 34 -4.48 6.63 3.65
N LEU A 35 -3.60 5.92 4.33
CA LEU A 35 -2.47 5.21 3.71
C LEU A 35 -2.63 3.71 3.91
N ALA A 36 -2.35 2.94 2.86
CA ALA A 36 -2.28 1.50 2.89
C ALA A 36 -0.91 1.03 2.37
N ASN A 37 -0.45 -0.10 2.87
CA ASN A 37 0.76 -0.76 2.42
C ASN A 37 0.50 -1.47 1.08
N HIS A 38 1.35 -1.21 0.09
CA HIS A 38 1.31 -1.86 -1.22
C HIS A 38 2.63 -2.56 -1.57
N THR A 39 3.28 -3.15 -0.58
CA THR A 39 4.60 -3.80 -0.61
C THR A 39 5.76 -2.83 -0.86
N MET A 40 6.99 -3.31 -0.71
CA MET A 40 8.18 -2.47 -0.79
C MET A 40 8.49 -2.13 -2.24
N THR A 41 8.42 -3.12 -3.13
CA THR A 41 8.88 -3.03 -4.51
C THR A 41 7.81 -3.40 -5.55
N HIS A 42 6.56 -3.66 -5.12
CA HIS A 42 5.44 -4.04 -6.00
C HIS A 42 5.67 -5.37 -6.75
N ARG A 43 6.36 -6.32 -6.13
CA ARG A 43 6.54 -7.67 -6.67
C ARG A 43 5.25 -8.47 -6.62
N ASP A 44 5.09 -9.37 -7.58
CA ASP A 44 4.09 -10.43 -7.49
C ASP A 44 4.47 -11.42 -6.39
N LEU A 45 3.80 -11.31 -5.24
CA LEU A 45 4.09 -12.09 -4.05
C LEU A 45 3.89 -13.59 -4.24
N SER A 46 3.11 -14.02 -5.24
CA SER A 46 2.94 -15.45 -5.55
C SER A 46 4.21 -16.10 -6.12
N ARG A 47 5.18 -15.27 -6.54
CA ARG A 47 6.47 -15.68 -7.10
C ARG A 47 7.62 -15.47 -6.13
N CYS A 48 7.33 -15.06 -4.90
CA CYS A 48 8.31 -14.77 -3.87
C CYS A 48 8.36 -15.90 -2.84
N GLU A 49 9.55 -16.17 -2.31
CA GLU A 49 9.70 -17.06 -1.18
C GLU A 49 9.06 -16.46 0.10
N PRO A 50 8.62 -17.28 1.06
CA PRO A 50 7.97 -16.80 2.29
C PRO A 50 8.69 -15.68 3.04
N GLY A 51 10.02 -15.75 3.10
CA GLY A 51 10.85 -14.72 3.74
C GLY A 51 10.91 -13.41 2.95
N GLU A 52 10.80 -13.47 1.62
CA GLU A 52 10.71 -12.28 0.77
C GLU A 52 9.34 -11.61 0.91
N VAL A 53 8.24 -12.38 0.94
CA VAL A 53 6.89 -11.83 1.19
C VAL A 53 6.85 -11.05 2.50
N ARG A 54 7.44 -11.59 3.58
CA ARG A 54 7.52 -10.91 4.87
C ARG A 54 8.33 -9.61 4.80
N ARG A 55 9.46 -9.61 4.12
CA ARG A 55 10.31 -8.42 3.94
C ARG A 55 9.59 -7.34 3.14
N GLU A 56 9.00 -7.70 2.00
CA GLU A 56 8.21 -6.79 1.17
C GLU A 56 7.12 -6.05 1.95
N ILE A 57 6.43 -6.73 2.86
CA ILE A 57 5.37 -6.12 3.68
C ILE A 57 5.96 -5.31 4.83
N SER A 58 6.91 -5.87 5.59
CA SER A 58 7.44 -5.25 6.81
C SER A 58 8.33 -4.03 6.52
N ASP A 59 9.16 -4.08 5.48
CA ASP A 59 10.02 -2.96 5.10
C ASP A 59 9.18 -1.78 4.60
N ALA A 60 8.15 -2.04 3.79
CA ALA A 60 7.22 -1.01 3.35
C ALA A 60 6.48 -0.35 4.52
N ASN A 61 5.96 -1.14 5.47
CA ASN A 61 5.29 -0.61 6.65
C ASN A 61 6.22 0.26 7.50
N THR A 62 7.47 -0.18 7.66
CA THR A 62 8.52 0.54 8.39
C THR A 62 8.83 1.88 7.74
N ILE A 63 9.06 1.89 6.43
CA ILE A 63 9.35 3.12 5.68
C ILE A 63 8.17 4.09 5.73
N ILE A 64 6.94 3.64 5.47
CA ILE A 64 5.75 4.52 5.48
C ILE A 64 5.57 5.17 6.86
N ARG A 65 5.72 4.39 7.95
CA ARG A 65 5.62 4.92 9.32
C ARG A 65 6.80 5.81 9.70
N THR A 66 7.98 5.59 9.14
CA THR A 66 9.14 6.45 9.36
C THR A 66 8.97 7.81 8.69
N VAL A 67 8.50 7.85 7.44
CA VAL A 67 8.32 9.11 6.69
C VAL A 67 7.11 9.92 7.17
N CYS A 68 6.11 9.23 7.75
CA CYS A 68 4.87 9.82 8.24
C CYS A 68 4.38 9.10 9.53
N PRO A 69 4.97 9.39 10.70
CA PRO A 69 4.65 8.71 11.96
C PRO A 69 3.19 8.84 12.39
N GLN A 70 2.54 9.94 12.02
CA GLN A 70 1.13 10.20 12.28
C GLN A 70 0.17 9.46 11.33
N ALA A 71 0.68 8.77 10.31
CA ALA A 71 -0.17 8.05 9.38
C ALA A 71 -0.72 6.76 10.00
N CYS A 72 -2.04 6.62 9.92
CA CYS A 72 -2.74 5.39 10.20
C CYS A 72 -2.61 4.41 9.02
N VAL A 73 -1.58 3.55 9.05
CA VAL A 73 -1.40 2.46 8.08
C VAL A 73 -2.07 1.20 8.62
N HIS A 74 -3.34 0.99 8.22
CA HIS A 74 -4.16 -0.14 8.69
C HIS A 74 -4.33 -1.24 7.65
N TYR A 75 -4.12 -0.95 6.37
CA TYR A 75 -4.48 -1.87 5.30
C TYR A 75 -3.26 -2.37 4.54
N LEU A 76 -3.33 -3.61 4.08
CA LEU A 76 -2.45 -4.18 3.07
C LEU A 76 -3.29 -4.44 1.82
N GLN A 77 -2.85 -3.91 0.68
CA GLN A 77 -3.32 -4.36 -0.63
C GLN A 77 -2.15 -5.06 -1.31
N THR A 78 -2.27 -6.32 -1.70
CA THR A 78 -1.18 -6.99 -2.42
C THR A 78 -1.16 -6.57 -3.90
N PRO A 79 0.04 -6.45 -4.52
CA PRO A 79 0.16 -6.27 -5.96
C PRO A 79 -0.61 -7.36 -6.71
N TYR A 80 -1.31 -6.96 -7.78
CA TYR A 80 -2.10 -7.87 -8.63
C TYR A 80 -3.18 -8.68 -7.89
N SER A 81 -3.54 -8.28 -6.66
CA SER A 81 -4.40 -9.05 -5.76
C SER A 81 -3.89 -10.48 -5.50
N ALA A 82 -2.57 -10.69 -5.58
CA ALA A 82 -1.91 -11.96 -5.30
C ALA A 82 -1.82 -12.19 -3.79
N TRP A 83 -2.72 -13.01 -3.24
CA TRP A 83 -2.81 -13.31 -1.80
C TRP A 83 -2.25 -14.70 -1.49
N THR A 84 -1.02 -14.76 -0.97
CA THR A 84 -0.38 -15.98 -0.46
C THR A 84 -0.77 -16.26 1.01
N SER A 85 -0.49 -17.46 1.50
CA SER A 85 -0.62 -17.81 2.92
C SER A 85 0.18 -16.86 3.81
N GLU A 86 1.37 -16.49 3.36
CA GLU A 86 2.29 -15.61 4.08
C GLU A 86 1.79 -14.17 4.10
N ALA A 87 1.25 -13.67 2.98
CA ALA A 87 0.66 -12.34 2.93
C ALA A 87 -0.58 -12.24 3.83
N ARG A 88 -1.40 -13.31 3.88
CA ARG A 88 -2.54 -13.38 4.80
C ARG A 88 -2.09 -13.46 6.26
N ALA A 89 -1.05 -14.24 6.56
CA ALA A 89 -0.47 -14.29 7.89
C ALA A 89 0.07 -12.91 8.31
N ALA A 90 0.80 -12.23 7.42
CA ALA A 90 1.31 -10.88 7.67
C ALA A 90 0.19 -9.87 7.94
N ALA A 91 -0.95 -9.99 7.24
CA ALA A 91 -2.13 -9.19 7.49
C ALA A 91 -2.68 -9.38 8.93
N LEU A 92 -2.71 -10.63 9.41
CA LEU A 92 -3.14 -10.94 10.78
C LEU A 92 -2.23 -10.33 11.87
N PHE A 93 -1.03 -9.85 11.53
CA PHE A 93 -0.10 -9.19 12.46
C PHE A 93 -0.21 -7.65 12.49
N GLY A 94 -1.32 -7.10 12.01
CA GLY A 94 -1.66 -5.67 12.22
C GLY A 94 -1.99 -4.87 10.96
N LEU A 95 -2.19 -5.52 9.81
CA LEU A 95 -2.67 -4.90 8.57
C LEU A 95 -3.88 -5.65 8.02
N GLU A 96 -5.05 -5.04 7.97
CA GLU A 96 -6.23 -5.67 7.40
C GLU A 96 -6.10 -5.84 5.87
N PRO A 97 -6.50 -6.99 5.29
CA PRO A 97 -6.54 -7.17 3.85
C PRO A 97 -7.52 -6.20 3.18
N LEU A 98 -7.05 -5.48 2.17
CA LEU A 98 -7.86 -4.58 1.33
C LEU A 98 -7.90 -5.12 -0.11
N ASN A 99 -9.10 -5.19 -0.69
CA ASN A 99 -9.31 -5.58 -2.08
C ASN A 99 -10.49 -4.80 -2.68
N TRP A 100 -10.70 -4.95 -3.99
CA TRP A 100 -11.71 -4.21 -4.74
C TRP A 100 -12.94 -5.06 -5.06
N SER A 101 -14.12 -4.46 -4.94
CA SER A 101 -15.36 -4.99 -5.52
C SER A 101 -15.63 -4.45 -6.93
N VAL A 102 -15.11 -3.26 -7.24
CA VAL A 102 -15.24 -2.59 -8.55
C VAL A 102 -13.89 -2.00 -8.94
N ILE A 103 -13.38 -2.38 -10.12
CA ILE A 103 -12.18 -1.81 -10.71
C ILE A 103 -12.59 -1.09 -12.00
N ARG A 104 -12.32 0.22 -12.06
CA ARG A 104 -12.43 0.97 -13.30
C ARG A 104 -11.05 1.02 -13.95
N ALA A 105 -10.87 0.29 -15.05
CA ALA A 105 -9.65 0.40 -15.85
C ALA A 105 -9.59 1.78 -16.51
N THR A 106 -8.52 2.52 -16.27
CA THR A 106 -8.31 3.90 -16.79
C THR A 106 -7.07 4.02 -17.67
N GLY A 107 -6.64 2.94 -18.32
CA GLY A 107 -5.51 2.94 -19.27
C GLY A 107 -5.73 2.03 -20.48
N ARG A 108 -5.09 2.38 -21.61
CA ARG A 108 -4.93 1.50 -22.78
C ARG A 108 -3.96 0.38 -22.40
N VAL A 109 -4.32 -0.87 -22.68
CA VAL A 109 -3.35 -1.99 -22.70
C VAL A 109 -2.31 -1.64 -23.79
N PRO A 110 -1.00 -1.58 -23.51
CA PRO A 110 0.00 -1.49 -24.57
C PRO A 110 -0.18 -2.71 -25.49
N ALA A 111 -0.13 -2.47 -26.80
CA ALA A 111 -0.14 -3.53 -27.80
C ALA A 111 1.08 -4.47 -27.65
#